data_AF-A0A2P6TZ87-F1
#
_entry.id   AF-A0A2P6TZ87-F1
#
_cell.length_a   1.000
_cell.length_b   1.000
_cell.length_c   1.000
_cell.angle_alpha   90.00
_cell.angle_beta   90.00
_cell.angle_gamma   90.00
#
_symmetry.space_group_name_H-M   'P 1'
#
loop_
_entity.id
_entity.type
_entity.pdbx_description
1 polymer ?
#
loop_
_entity_poly.entity_id
_entity_poly.type
_entity_poly.pdbx_seq_one_letter_code
_entity_poly.pdbx_strand_id
1 'polypeptide(L)'
;MLRVPGMPCTHPHLYQHPPAVQLKRGPRKAGGGKKQQGPTVIAPVRDQVYGGGPQTPVQKAENTVVATLACLFFVILVEGILVAGSGFMSEEMDAWVASFVLPAFTPTMGLFLAISTGYGLWKTRSAPEEKSS
;
A
#
# COMPACT_ATOMS: atom_id res chain seq x y z
N MET A 1 65.67 35.01 30.52
CA MET A 1 66.02 33.64 30.98
C MET A 1 64.84 33.11 31.77
N LEU A 2 64.18 32.06 31.28
CA LEU A 2 63.48 31.03 32.05
C LEU A 2 63.03 29.96 31.04
N ARG A 3 63.63 28.77 31.17
CA ARG A 3 63.46 27.60 30.32
C ARG A 3 62.71 26.55 31.15
N VAL A 4 61.53 26.14 30.68
CA VAL A 4 60.79 24.97 31.18
C VAL A 4 59.96 24.42 29.99
N PRO A 5 59.61 23.11 29.96
CA PRO A 5 60.18 22.17 29.01
C PRO A 5 59.12 21.36 28.23
N GLY A 6 59.52 20.79 27.10
CA GLY A 6 59.01 19.51 26.59
C GLY A 6 57.50 19.38 26.32
N MET A 7 57.05 19.85 25.16
CA MET A 7 55.89 19.27 24.47
C MET A 7 56.34 18.72 23.11
N PRO A 8 56.32 17.40 22.87
CA PRO A 8 56.51 16.87 21.54
C PRO A 8 55.19 16.97 20.75
N CYS A 9 55.16 17.90 19.80
CA CYS A 9 54.22 17.88 18.69
C CYS A 9 54.56 16.69 17.78
N THR A 10 53.79 15.61 17.81
CA THR A 10 53.86 14.56 16.78
C THR A 10 52.51 13.86 16.59
N HIS A 11 51.74 14.30 15.60
CA HIS A 11 51.14 13.41 14.61
C HIS A 11 52.02 13.56 13.35
N PRO A 12 52.41 12.49 12.63
CA PRO A 12 51.46 11.55 12.03
C PRO A 12 51.96 10.09 11.94
N HIS A 13 51.10 9.22 11.39
CA HIS A 13 51.48 8.01 10.65
C HIS A 13 51.87 6.75 11.47
N LEU A 14 50.87 5.97 11.88
CA LEU A 14 51.02 4.52 11.99
C LEU A 14 49.90 3.82 11.19
N TYR A 15 50.09 3.76 9.88
CA TYR A 15 49.47 2.74 9.05
C TYR A 15 50.12 1.40 9.44
N GLN A 16 49.47 0.64 10.31
CA GLN A 16 49.84 -0.76 10.52
C GLN A 16 49.43 -1.55 9.29
N HIS A 17 50.42 -1.91 8.46
CA HIS A 17 50.26 -2.91 7.42
C HIS A 17 49.90 -4.25 8.08
N PRO A 18 48.73 -4.86 7.80
CA PRO A 18 48.53 -6.27 8.14
C PRO A 18 49.43 -7.14 7.24
N PRO A 19 49.96 -8.27 7.73
CA PRO A 19 50.81 -9.15 6.92
C PRO A 19 50.01 -9.70 5.74
N ALA A 20 50.62 -9.65 4.54
CA ALA A 20 50.04 -10.19 3.32
C ALA A 20 49.77 -11.70 3.47
N VAL A 21 48.50 -12.08 3.56
CA VAL A 21 48.08 -13.47 3.46
C VAL A 21 48.22 -13.90 2.00
N GLN A 22 49.30 -14.63 1.70
CA GLN A 22 49.54 -15.21 0.38
C GLN A 22 48.55 -16.35 0.11
N LEU A 23 47.38 -16.00 -0.45
CA LEU A 23 46.39 -16.98 -0.92
C LEU A 23 46.91 -17.67 -2.18
N LYS A 24 47.51 -18.85 -1.99
CA LYS A 24 47.86 -19.81 -3.04
C LYS A 24 46.57 -20.26 -3.75
N ARG A 25 46.24 -19.62 -4.87
CA ARG A 25 45.08 -19.97 -5.70
C ARG A 25 45.35 -21.30 -6.41
N GLY A 26 44.70 -22.36 -5.94
CA GLY A 26 44.57 -23.62 -6.66
C GLY A 26 43.60 -23.51 -7.86
N PRO A 27 43.63 -24.45 -8.81
CA PRO A 27 42.88 -24.34 -10.05
C PRO A 27 41.37 -24.43 -9.80
N ARG A 28 40.62 -23.45 -10.33
CA ARG A 28 39.16 -23.39 -10.29
C ARG A 28 38.57 -24.52 -11.15
N LYS A 29 37.97 -25.52 -10.53
CA LYS A 29 36.97 -26.38 -11.20
C LYS A 29 35.70 -25.56 -11.39
N ALA A 30 35.26 -25.42 -12.64
CA ALA A 30 33.98 -24.83 -13.00
C ALA A 30 32.84 -25.76 -12.55
N GLY A 31 32.30 -25.47 -11.36
CA GLY A 31 31.07 -26.07 -10.86
C GLY A 31 29.90 -25.12 -11.09
N GLY A 32 28.90 -25.56 -11.86
CA GLY A 32 27.71 -24.79 -12.19
C GLY A 32 26.97 -24.29 -10.95
N GLY A 33 26.82 -22.98 -10.85
CA GLY A 33 26.09 -22.33 -9.77
C GLY A 33 24.58 -22.50 -9.95
N LYS A 34 23.97 -23.34 -9.10
CA LYS A 34 22.55 -23.25 -8.80
C LYS A 34 22.27 -21.88 -8.21
N LYS A 35 21.28 -21.17 -8.74
CA LYS A 35 20.79 -19.89 -8.22
C LYS A 35 20.49 -20.08 -6.73
N GLN A 36 21.26 -19.40 -5.88
CA GLN A 36 20.94 -19.28 -4.46
C GLN A 36 19.64 -18.48 -4.37
N GLN A 37 18.53 -19.18 -4.16
CA GLN A 37 17.32 -18.57 -3.65
C GLN A 37 17.69 -18.10 -2.25
N GLY A 38 17.85 -16.78 -2.09
CA GLY A 38 17.99 -16.17 -0.78
C GLY A 38 16.80 -16.60 0.09
N PRO A 39 16.98 -16.68 1.42
CA PRO A 39 15.89 -17.04 2.33
C PRO A 39 14.69 -16.16 2.00
N THR A 40 13.55 -16.75 1.65
CA THR A 40 12.30 -16.01 1.55
C THR A 40 11.96 -15.57 2.96
N VAL A 41 12.46 -14.39 3.34
CA VAL A 41 12.04 -13.71 4.56
C VAL A 41 10.58 -13.35 4.32
N ILE A 42 9.68 -14.23 4.76
CA ILE A 42 8.27 -13.94 4.91
C ILE A 42 8.25 -12.83 5.95
N ALA A 43 8.18 -11.58 5.48
CA ALA A 43 7.99 -10.41 6.30
C ALA A 43 6.48 -10.12 6.25
N PRO A 44 5.66 -10.80 7.06
CA PRO A 44 4.19 -10.65 7.00
C PRO A 44 3.77 -9.19 7.21
N VAL A 45 4.55 -8.43 7.99
CA VAL A 45 4.39 -6.97 8.17
C VAL A 45 4.61 -6.19 6.87
N ARG A 46 5.67 -6.50 6.11
CA ARG A 46 5.90 -5.85 4.80
C ARG A 46 4.76 -6.16 3.84
N ASP A 47 4.32 -7.41 3.82
CA ASP A 47 3.30 -7.85 2.89
C ASP A 47 1.90 -7.31 3.25
N GLN A 48 1.62 -7.05 4.53
CA GLN A 48 0.44 -6.31 5.00
C GLN A 48 0.46 -4.83 4.62
N VAL A 49 1.62 -4.16 4.70
CA VAL A 49 1.73 -2.71 4.46
C VAL A 49 1.84 -2.39 2.97
N TYR A 50 2.59 -3.20 2.22
CA TYR A 50 2.89 -2.96 0.80
C TYR A 50 2.02 -3.81 -0.15
N GLY A 51 1.11 -4.64 0.37
CA GLY A 51 0.13 -5.39 -0.44
C GLY A 51 0.70 -6.53 -1.29
N GLY A 52 1.90 -7.03 -0.95
CA GLY A 52 2.62 -8.04 -1.75
C GLY A 52 2.39 -9.50 -1.35
N GLY A 53 1.64 -9.77 -0.27
CA GLY A 53 1.42 -11.13 0.24
C GLY A 53 0.14 -11.80 -0.28
N PRO A 54 0.00 -13.13 -0.10
CA PRO A 54 -1.24 -13.83 -0.37
C PRO A 54 -2.39 -13.23 0.46
N GLN A 55 -3.48 -12.84 -0.19
CA GLN A 55 -4.64 -12.30 0.53
C GLN A 55 -5.28 -13.37 1.40
N THR A 56 -5.51 -13.03 2.66
CA THR A 56 -6.35 -13.86 3.54
C THR A 56 -7.79 -13.88 3.04
N PRO A 57 -8.60 -14.90 3.39
CA PRO A 57 -10.02 -14.93 3.03
C PRO A 57 -10.80 -13.69 3.49
N VAL A 58 -10.44 -13.13 4.65
CA VAL A 58 -11.02 -11.89 5.20
C VAL A 58 -10.68 -10.69 4.32
N GLN A 59 -9.40 -10.49 3.97
CA GLN A 59 -8.98 -9.40 3.08
C GLN A 59 -9.65 -9.48 1.71
N LYS A 60 -9.83 -10.69 1.17
CA LYS A 60 -10.53 -10.88 -0.10
C LYS A 60 -12.00 -10.46 0.00
N ALA A 61 -12.67 -10.81 1.10
CA ALA A 61 -14.05 -10.40 1.35
C ALA A 61 -14.16 -8.88 1.52
N GLU A 62 -13.29 -8.27 2.32
CA GLU A 62 -13.23 -6.81 2.50
C GLU A 62 -13.00 -6.08 1.18
N ASN A 63 -12.04 -6.54 0.38
CA ASN A 63 -11.76 -5.98 -0.94
C ASN A 63 -12.98 -6.10 -1.87
N THR A 64 -13.72 -7.20 -1.81
CA THR A 64 -14.94 -7.39 -2.60
C THR A 64 -16.04 -6.43 -2.18
N VAL A 65 -16.24 -6.22 -0.88
CA VAL A 65 -17.23 -5.27 -0.35
C VAL A 65 -16.86 -3.84 -0.79
N VAL A 66 -15.61 -3.44 -0.61
CA VAL A 66 -15.12 -2.10 -1.01
C VAL A 66 -15.24 -1.91 -2.51
N ALA A 67 -14.86 -2.90 -3.33
CA ALA A 67 -15.03 -2.85 -4.77
C ALA A 67 -16.50 -2.73 -5.20
N THR A 68 -17.40 -3.44 -4.50
CA THR A 68 -18.85 -3.36 -4.75
C THR A 68 -19.39 -1.97 -4.41
N LEU A 69 -19.00 -1.40 -3.26
CA LEU A 69 -19.36 -0.03 -2.89
C LEU A 69 -18.81 1.00 -3.88
N ALA A 70 -17.58 0.83 -4.35
CA ALA A 70 -16.99 1.69 -5.36
C ALA A 70 -17.74 1.61 -6.70
N CYS A 71 -18.09 0.40 -7.15
CA CYS A 71 -18.90 0.20 -8.36
C CYS A 71 -20.26 0.90 -8.24
N LEU A 72 -20.96 0.70 -7.11
CA LEU A 72 -22.24 1.34 -6.84
C LEU A 72 -22.13 2.88 -6.82
N PHE A 73 -21.05 3.41 -6.24
CA PHE A 73 -20.77 4.85 -6.25
C PHE A 73 -20.58 5.40 -7.68
N PHE A 74 -19.91 4.67 -8.57
CA PHE A 74 -19.78 5.09 -9.97
C PHE A 74 -21.11 5.06 -10.73
N VAL A 75 -21.98 4.06 -10.47
CA VAL A 75 -23.34 4.03 -11.03
C VAL A 75 -24.10 5.30 -10.62
N ILE A 76 -24.04 5.64 -9.33
CA ILE A 76 -24.65 6.84 -8.77
C ILE A 76 -24.11 8.12 -9.41
N LEU A 77 -22.80 8.21 -9.66
CA LEU A 77 -22.21 9.37 -10.35
C LEU A 77 -22.76 9.52 -11.77
N VAL A 78 -22.91 8.43 -12.51
CA VAL A 78 -23.49 8.46 -13.87
C VAL A 78 -24.94 8.90 -13.82
N GLU A 79 -25.75 8.34 -12.91
CA GLU A 79 -27.14 8.76 -12.70
C GLU A 79 -27.23 10.24 -12.33
N GLY A 80 -26.36 10.72 -11.43
CA GLY A 80 -26.32 12.13 -11.02
C GLY A 80 -25.97 13.07 -12.16
N ILE A 81 -25.03 12.69 -13.04
CA ILE A 81 -24.69 13.47 -14.24
C ILE A 81 -25.87 13.49 -15.21
N LEU A 82 -26.54 12.35 -15.44
CA LEU A 82 -27.71 12.27 -16.30
C LEU A 82 -28.85 13.17 -15.80
N VAL A 83 -29.12 13.16 -14.50
CA VAL A 83 -30.13 14.03 -13.87
C VAL A 83 -29.73 15.51 -13.96
N ALA A 84 -28.47 15.83 -13.67
CA ALA A 84 -27.99 17.22 -13.73
C ALA A 84 -27.99 17.77 -15.17
N GLY A 85 -27.72 16.92 -16.16
CA GLY A 85 -27.63 17.27 -17.56
C GLY A 85 -28.96 17.25 -18.32
N SER A 86 -30.02 16.61 -17.80
CA SER A 86 -31.26 16.39 -18.56
C SER A 86 -31.95 17.69 -18.97
N GLY A 87 -31.88 18.72 -18.12
CA GLY A 87 -32.41 20.05 -18.42
C GLY A 87 -31.69 20.81 -19.55
N PHE A 88 -30.57 20.28 -20.06
CA PHE A 88 -29.82 20.83 -21.20
C PHE A 88 -29.89 19.94 -22.46
N MET A 89 -30.57 18.80 -22.40
CA MET A 89 -30.65 17.82 -23.48
C MET A 89 -31.96 17.92 -24.28
N SER A 90 -32.08 17.11 -25.34
CA SER A 90 -33.32 16.96 -26.11
C SER A 90 -34.46 16.42 -25.25
N GLU A 91 -35.71 16.80 -25.56
CA GLU A 91 -36.91 16.39 -24.83
C GLU A 91 -37.05 14.86 -24.63
N GLU A 92 -36.61 14.06 -25.59
CA GLU A 92 -36.65 12.59 -25.47
C GLU A 92 -35.74 12.04 -24.36
N MET A 93 -34.56 12.64 -24.18
CA MET A 93 -33.62 12.24 -23.11
C MET A 93 -34.12 12.71 -21.75
N ASP A 94 -34.66 13.92 -21.67
CA ASP A 94 -35.26 14.42 -20.43
C ASP A 94 -36.44 13.54 -19.97
N ALA A 95 -37.32 13.16 -20.90
CA ALA A 95 -38.43 12.25 -20.61
C ALA A 95 -37.96 10.86 -20.13
N TRP A 96 -36.87 10.33 -20.71
CA TRP A 96 -36.29 9.06 -20.27
C TRP A 96 -35.68 9.17 -18.86
N VAL A 97 -34.95 10.26 -18.57
CA VAL A 97 -34.40 10.53 -17.24
C VAL A 97 -35.51 10.64 -16.20
N ALA A 98 -36.60 11.35 -16.51
CA ALA A 98 -37.76 11.47 -15.63
C ALA A 98 -38.47 10.14 -15.37
N SER A 99 -38.52 9.26 -16.38
CA SER A 99 -39.26 8.00 -16.29
C SER A 99 -38.47 6.87 -15.63
N PHE A 100 -37.14 6.87 -15.78
CA PHE A 100 -36.29 5.77 -15.33
C PHE A 100 -35.22 6.17 -14.32
N VAL A 101 -34.45 7.23 -14.62
CA VAL A 101 -33.28 7.60 -13.81
C VAL A 101 -33.68 8.25 -12.49
N LEU A 102 -34.58 9.24 -12.52
CA LEU A 102 -35.04 9.95 -11.32
C LEU A 102 -35.71 9.02 -10.29
N PRO A 103 -36.64 8.11 -10.69
CA PRO A 103 -37.20 7.13 -9.77
C PRO A 103 -36.19 6.13 -9.20
N ALA A 104 -35.15 5.78 -9.96
CA ALA A 104 -34.10 4.87 -9.50
C ALA A 104 -33.04 5.55 -8.63
N PHE A 105 -32.72 6.82 -8.88
CA PHE A 105 -31.60 7.53 -8.25
C PHE A 105 -31.69 7.59 -6.72
N THR A 106 -32.86 7.95 -6.20
CA THR A 106 -33.07 8.11 -4.75
C THR A 106 -32.95 6.78 -3.98
N PRO A 107 -33.60 5.67 -4.39
CA PRO A 107 -33.41 4.38 -3.73
C PRO A 107 -31.97 3.86 -3.90
N THR A 108 -31.31 4.05 -5.05
CA THR A 108 -29.90 3.67 -5.24
C THR A 108 -28.98 4.43 -4.28
N MET A 109 -29.18 5.75 -4.15
CA MET A 109 -28.48 6.59 -3.17
C MET A 109 -28.72 6.13 -1.73
N GLY A 110 -29.98 5.88 -1.37
CA GLY A 110 -30.35 5.40 -0.04
C GLY A 110 -29.69 4.05 0.29
N LEU A 111 -29.68 3.12 -0.67
CA LEU A 111 -29.03 1.82 -0.53
C LEU A 111 -27.51 1.97 -0.32
N PHE A 112 -26.85 2.80 -1.14
CA PHE A 112 -25.42 3.06 -1.00
C PHE A 112 -25.09 3.62 0.38
N LEU A 113 -25.84 4.61 0.85
CA LEU A 113 -25.62 5.23 2.15
C LEU A 113 -25.86 4.26 3.31
N ALA A 114 -26.91 3.43 3.22
CA ALA A 114 -27.22 2.43 4.23
C ALA A 114 -26.11 1.37 4.33
N ILE A 115 -25.64 0.83 3.20
CA ILE A 115 -24.59 -0.20 3.19
C ILE A 115 -23.24 0.40 3.59
N SER A 116 -22.87 1.58 3.05
CA SER A 116 -21.58 2.20 3.35
C SER A 116 -21.45 2.61 4.81
N THR A 117 -22.51 3.19 5.38
CA THR A 117 -22.57 3.52 6.80
C THR A 117 -22.56 2.27 7.66
N GLY A 118 -23.40 1.27 7.33
CA GLY A 118 -23.45 0.00 8.06
C GLY A 118 -22.09 -0.72 8.06
N TYR A 119 -21.44 -0.79 6.90
CA TYR A 119 -20.12 -1.39 6.74
C TYR A 119 -19.04 -0.61 7.51
N GLY A 120 -19.03 0.73 7.40
CA GLY A 120 -18.08 1.58 8.12
C GLY A 120 -18.20 1.45 9.64
N LEU A 121 -19.42 1.45 10.17
CA LEU A 121 -19.69 1.26 11.60
C LEU A 121 -19.25 -0.13 12.07
N TRP A 122 -19.64 -1.18 11.34
CA TRP A 122 -19.23 -2.55 11.66
C TRP A 122 -17.72 -2.72 11.64
N LYS A 123 -17.03 -2.17 10.63
CA LYS A 123 -15.57 -2.21 10.52
C LYS A 123 -14.89 -1.47 11.65
N THR A 124 -15.39 -0.30 12.04
CA THR A 124 -14.82 0.51 13.13
C THR A 124 -14.97 -0.20 14.48
N ARG A 125 -16.12 -0.85 14.73
CA ARG A 125 -16.37 -1.66 15.93
C ARG A 125 -15.52 -2.93 15.99
N SER A 126 -15.06 -3.42 14.84
CA SER A 126 -14.29 -4.66 14.72
C SER A 126 -12.78 -4.43 14.65
N ALA A 127 -12.31 -3.18 14.74
CA ALA A 127 -10.89 -2.88 14.82
C ALA A 127 -10.36 -3.34 16.20
N PRO A 128 -9.26 -4.11 16.26
CA PRO A 128 -8.64 -4.44 17.54
C PRO A 128 -8.21 -3.14 18.23
N GLU A 129 -8.48 -3.04 19.53
CA GLU A 129 -7.99 -1.96 20.39
C GLU A 129 -6.50 -1.76 20.10
N GLU A 130 -6.15 -0.63 19.50
CA GLU A 130 -4.76 -0.19 19.43
C GLU A 130 -4.31 -0.05 20.89
N LYS A 131 -3.51 -1.02 21.33
CA LYS A 131 -2.99 -1.14 22.69
C LYS A 131 -2.41 0.20 23.12
N SER A 132 -3.17 0.95 23.93
CA SER A 132 -2.70 2.21 24.51
C SER A 132 -1.52 1.88 25.41
N SER A 133 -0.39 2.53 25.10
CA SER A 133 0.82 2.53 25.91
C SER A 133 0.86 3.76 26.81
#